data_AF-A0A5D2AI64-F1
#
_entry.id   AF-A0A5D2AI64-F1
#
_cell.length_a   1.000
_cell.length_b   1.000
_cell.length_c   1.000
_cell.angle_alpha   90.00
_cell.angle_beta   90.00
_cell.angle_gamma   90.00
#
_symmetry.space_group_name_H-M   'P 1'
#
loop_
_entity.id
_entity.type
_entity.pdbx_description
1 polymer ?
#
loop_
_entity_poly.entity_id
_entity_poly.type
_entity_poly.pdbx_seq_one_letter_code
_entity_poly.pdbx_strand_id
1 'polypeptide(L)'
;MPLLSTKSKGESLKKHRQQIEVPLDCSAHELTKSCPRSYPTTTDEEDPDSNLNATCPEYFRWIHEDLRPWAYTGITLDMVERAKATANFRLVVLNGTAYVEQYQKAFQTRDVFTLWGILQLLRKYPGKLPDLDLMFDCVDWPVIKSIDYGGPNATTPPPLFRYCKDNETLDIVFPDWSFWGWPEIRVKSWVPLLNDLMEGNQRMGWDEREPHAYWKGNPEVAETRQDLLKCNVSDQQDWGARVFAQDWKKESKAGYKTSNLADQCVHRFKIYVEGSAWSVSEKYILACDSVTLLVQPRYFDFFTRSLKPLQHYWPIKPNDKCRSIKHAVDWGNTHQQEAKAMGKAASEFIKEDLKIDYVYDYMFHLLNEYGKLLRYKPTVPKNAVELCSESMACPAKGLNKDYMMESLVKGPSVTSPCTMPPPYDPASLRNLLSEQENSIKQVDEWEKKFWENQKV
;
A
#
# COMPACT_ATOMS: atom_id res chain seq x y z
N MET A 1 50.14 -38.32 32.48
CA MET A 1 48.69 -38.31 32.21
C MET A 1 48.00 -37.71 33.43
N PRO A 2 47.05 -36.78 33.32
CA PRO A 2 46.27 -36.38 32.15
C PRO A 2 46.54 -34.94 31.67
N LEU A 3 46.48 -34.75 30.35
CA LEU A 3 46.44 -33.46 29.67
C LEU A 3 45.01 -32.93 29.73
N LEU A 4 44.80 -31.79 30.40
CA LEU A 4 43.57 -31.01 30.33
C LEU A 4 43.55 -30.28 28.98
N SER A 5 42.75 -30.80 28.04
CA SER A 5 42.42 -30.14 26.78
C SER A 5 41.37 -29.06 27.05
N THR A 6 41.80 -27.80 27.02
CA THR A 6 40.90 -26.64 26.94
C THR A 6 40.41 -26.50 25.50
N LYS A 7 39.17 -26.94 25.24
CA LYS A 7 38.46 -26.58 24.01
C LYS A 7 38.09 -25.09 24.06
N SER A 8 38.90 -24.27 23.40
CA SER A 8 38.52 -22.93 22.96
C SER A 8 37.30 -23.06 22.04
N LYS A 9 36.14 -22.52 22.46
CA LYS A 9 35.02 -22.22 21.57
C LYS A 9 35.47 -21.05 20.69
N GLY A 10 35.73 -21.32 19.41
CA GLY A 10 35.87 -20.26 18.42
C GLY A 10 34.55 -19.53 18.29
N GLU A 11 34.48 -18.31 18.82
CA GLU A 11 33.47 -17.34 18.42
C GLU A 11 33.72 -16.97 16.96
N SER A 12 32.86 -17.45 16.06
CA SER A 12 32.75 -16.94 14.71
C SER A 12 32.28 -15.49 14.80
N LEU A 13 33.20 -14.55 14.62
CA LEU A 13 32.91 -13.14 14.37
C LEU A 13 32.06 -13.06 13.09
N LYS A 14 30.73 -12.97 13.22
CA LYS A 14 29.84 -12.62 12.11
C LYS A 14 30.23 -11.22 11.63
N LYS A 15 30.95 -11.17 10.51
CA LYS A 15 31.34 -9.92 9.85
C LYS A 15 30.07 -9.31 9.25
N HIS A 16 29.48 -8.32 9.92
CA HIS A 16 28.38 -7.55 9.34
C HIS A 16 28.83 -6.98 7.99
N ARG A 17 28.26 -7.49 6.90
CA ARG A 17 28.56 -7.02 5.54
C ARG A 17 27.92 -5.66 5.32
N GLN A 18 28.70 -4.72 4.80
CA GLN A 18 28.24 -3.36 4.52
C GLN A 18 27.59 -3.31 3.15
N GLN A 19 26.45 -2.61 3.06
CA GLN A 19 25.76 -2.36 1.81
C GLN A 19 26.61 -1.48 0.89
N ILE A 20 26.73 -1.86 -0.38
CA ILE A 20 27.37 -1.02 -1.39
C ILE A 20 26.41 0.12 -1.74
N GLU A 21 26.81 1.37 -1.50
CA GLU A 21 26.08 2.54 -1.96
C GLU A 21 26.43 2.83 -3.43
N VAL A 22 25.40 3.05 -4.25
CA VAL A 22 25.47 3.39 -5.67
C VAL A 22 24.72 4.71 -5.88
N PRO A 23 25.38 5.87 -5.73
CA PRO A 23 24.74 7.18 -5.90
C PRO A 23 24.28 7.40 -7.36
N LEU A 24 23.38 8.35 -7.56
CA LEU A 24 22.96 8.77 -8.90
C LEU A 24 24.04 9.63 -9.55
N ASP A 25 24.40 9.34 -10.81
CA ASP A 25 25.36 10.14 -11.58
C ASP A 25 24.65 11.12 -12.53
N CYS A 26 24.21 12.25 -11.96
CA CYS A 26 23.51 13.28 -12.73
C CYS A 26 24.43 14.03 -13.70
N SER A 27 25.72 14.17 -13.40
CA SER A 27 26.67 14.85 -14.30
C SER A 27 26.91 14.02 -15.56
N ALA A 28 27.16 12.72 -15.44
CA ALA A 28 27.28 11.85 -16.60
C ALA A 28 25.96 11.73 -17.37
N HIS A 29 24.82 11.64 -16.68
CA HIS A 29 23.52 11.61 -17.34
C HIS A 29 23.20 12.90 -18.09
N GLU A 30 23.56 14.07 -17.56
CA GLU A 30 23.37 15.35 -18.24
C GLU A 30 24.15 15.44 -19.55
N LEU A 31 25.37 14.90 -19.58
CA LEU A 31 26.24 14.87 -20.76
C LEU A 31 25.79 13.86 -21.81
N THR A 32 25.43 12.64 -21.37
CA THR A 32 25.18 11.50 -22.28
C THR A 32 23.71 11.32 -22.62
N LYS A 33 22.79 11.81 -21.77
CA LYS A 33 21.35 11.53 -21.82
C LYS A 33 21.01 10.03 -21.86
N SER A 34 21.93 9.20 -21.38
CA SER A 34 21.78 7.74 -21.36
C SER A 34 21.75 7.20 -19.93
N CYS A 35 21.16 6.02 -19.75
CA CYS A 35 21.15 5.34 -18.46
C CYS A 35 22.53 4.72 -18.15
N PRO A 36 23.00 4.77 -16.89
CA PRO A 36 24.27 4.18 -16.51
C PRO A 36 24.31 2.67 -16.77
N ARG A 37 25.45 2.19 -17.28
CA ARG A 37 25.74 0.75 -17.44
C ARG A 37 26.55 0.17 -16.28
N SER A 38 26.96 1.02 -15.33
CA SER A 38 27.78 0.68 -14.17
C SER A 38 26.98 0.12 -12.99
N TYR A 39 25.66 -0.01 -13.12
CA TYR A 39 24.84 -0.60 -12.08
C TYR A 39 25.21 -2.06 -11.82
N PRO A 40 25.21 -2.51 -10.55
CA PRO A 40 25.31 -3.92 -10.25
C PRO A 40 24.22 -4.69 -11.01
N THR A 41 24.62 -5.69 -11.79
CA THR A 41 23.71 -6.56 -12.54
C THR A 41 23.35 -7.83 -11.78
N THR A 42 24.12 -8.17 -10.75
CA THR A 42 23.93 -9.32 -9.87
C THR A 42 24.22 -8.92 -8.42
N THR A 43 23.57 -9.61 -7.49
CA THR A 43 23.96 -9.62 -6.07
C THR A 43 24.97 -10.75 -5.85
N ASP A 44 26.25 -10.50 -6.06
CA ASP A 44 27.28 -11.56 -6.02
C ASP A 44 27.54 -12.14 -4.62
N GLU A 45 27.02 -11.52 -3.54
CA GLU A 45 27.35 -11.90 -2.17
C GLU A 45 26.16 -11.78 -1.20
N GLU A 46 25.07 -12.51 -1.46
CA GLU A 46 24.05 -12.75 -0.43
C GLU A 46 24.70 -13.36 0.81
N ASP A 47 24.36 -12.87 2.01
CA ASP A 47 24.64 -13.60 3.23
C ASP A 47 23.57 -14.70 3.36
N PRO A 48 23.92 -15.98 3.13
CA PRO A 48 22.96 -17.08 3.12
C PRO A 48 22.18 -17.18 4.43
N ASP A 49 22.70 -16.65 5.56
CA ASP A 49 22.04 -16.72 6.87
C ASP A 49 21.22 -15.47 7.23
N SER A 50 21.25 -14.39 6.43
CA SER A 50 20.74 -13.09 6.88
C SER A 50 19.21 -12.95 6.90
N ASN A 51 18.47 -13.79 6.17
CA ASN A 51 17.01 -13.70 6.09
C ASN A 51 16.25 -15.02 5.84
N LEU A 52 16.90 -16.18 5.96
CA LEU A 52 16.26 -17.50 5.74
C LEU A 52 15.01 -17.75 6.62
N ASN A 53 14.77 -16.94 7.66
CA ASN A 53 13.68 -17.14 8.62
C ASN A 53 12.58 -16.05 8.63
N ALA A 54 12.71 -14.97 7.84
CA ALA A 54 11.70 -13.92 7.82
C ALA A 54 10.56 -14.29 6.85
N THR A 55 9.41 -14.67 7.42
CA THR A 55 8.18 -14.90 6.64
C THR A 55 7.56 -13.56 6.28
N CYS A 56 7.11 -13.38 5.03
CA CYS A 56 6.40 -12.17 4.64
C CYS A 56 5.08 -12.02 5.41
N PRO A 57 4.59 -10.79 5.65
CA PRO A 57 3.27 -10.55 6.21
C PRO A 57 2.15 -11.32 5.49
N GLU A 58 1.09 -11.66 6.23
CA GLU A 58 -0.02 -12.49 5.74
C GLU A 58 -0.69 -11.94 4.47
N TYR A 59 -0.67 -10.61 4.26
CA TYR A 59 -1.26 -10.02 3.07
C TYR A 59 -0.58 -10.42 1.75
N PHE A 60 0.65 -10.94 1.80
CA PHE A 60 1.33 -11.45 0.61
C PHE A 60 0.64 -12.67 0.01
N ARG A 61 -0.10 -13.46 0.81
CA ARG A 61 -0.85 -14.61 0.29
C ARG A 61 -1.87 -14.21 -0.78
N TRP A 62 -2.35 -12.97 -0.74
CA TRP A 62 -3.32 -12.49 -1.70
C TRP A 62 -2.78 -12.31 -3.12
N ILE A 63 -1.45 -12.29 -3.30
CA ILE A 63 -0.81 -12.34 -4.63
C ILE A 63 -1.28 -13.58 -5.39
N HIS A 64 -1.38 -14.73 -4.71
CA HIS A 64 -1.86 -15.98 -5.32
C HIS A 64 -3.29 -15.85 -5.83
N GLU A 65 -4.17 -15.22 -5.04
CA GLU A 65 -5.57 -15.02 -5.42
C GLU A 65 -5.73 -14.00 -6.56
N ASP A 66 -4.92 -12.93 -6.54
CA ASP A 66 -4.96 -11.92 -7.60
C ASP A 66 -4.42 -12.44 -8.93
N LEU A 67 -3.45 -13.36 -8.91
CA LEU A 67 -2.90 -13.99 -10.12
C LEU A 67 -3.64 -15.28 -10.53
N ARG A 68 -4.53 -15.80 -9.68
CA ARG A 68 -5.30 -17.02 -9.91
C ARG A 68 -6.00 -17.09 -11.28
N PRO A 69 -6.58 -16.00 -11.84
CA PRO A 69 -7.23 -16.06 -13.15
C PRO A 69 -6.33 -16.56 -14.30
N TRP A 70 -5.01 -16.44 -14.14
CA TRP A 70 -4.02 -16.82 -15.15
C TRP A 70 -3.21 -18.06 -14.78
N ALA A 71 -3.41 -18.65 -13.60
CA ALA A 71 -2.57 -19.73 -13.09
C ALA A 71 -2.47 -20.94 -14.05
N TYR A 72 -3.57 -21.29 -14.73
CA TYR A 72 -3.63 -22.44 -15.63
C TYR A 72 -3.38 -22.07 -17.10
N THR A 73 -3.93 -20.94 -17.55
CA THR A 73 -3.83 -20.50 -18.96
C THR A 73 -2.48 -19.85 -19.26
N GLY A 74 -1.83 -19.26 -18.26
CA GLY A 74 -0.81 -18.24 -18.45
C GLY A 74 -1.36 -16.97 -19.10
N ILE A 75 -0.43 -16.10 -19.50
CA ILE A 75 -0.67 -14.79 -20.08
C ILE A 75 -0.02 -14.73 -21.46
N THR A 76 -0.84 -14.50 -22.49
CA THR A 76 -0.35 -14.32 -23.87
C THR A 76 -0.13 -12.84 -24.18
N LEU A 77 0.65 -12.55 -25.23
CA LEU A 77 0.87 -11.19 -25.72
C LEU A 77 -0.46 -10.50 -26.07
N ASP A 78 -1.38 -11.22 -26.71
CA ASP A 78 -2.70 -10.69 -27.06
C ASP A 78 -3.48 -10.24 -25.81
N MET A 79 -3.37 -10.97 -24.69
CA MET A 79 -4.01 -10.58 -23.43
C MET A 79 -3.42 -9.29 -22.85
N VAL A 80 -2.10 -9.15 -22.89
CA VAL A 80 -1.40 -7.92 -22.46
C VAL A 80 -1.79 -6.75 -23.37
N GLU A 81 -1.83 -6.94 -24.68
CA GLU A 81 -2.24 -5.88 -25.62
C GLU A 81 -3.70 -5.45 -25.41
N ARG A 82 -4.61 -6.37 -25.05
CA ARG A 82 -6.00 -5.99 -24.72
C ARG A 82 -6.10 -5.06 -23.51
N ALA A 83 -5.21 -5.15 -22.52
CA ALA A 83 -5.17 -4.25 -21.38
C ALA A 83 -4.77 -2.80 -21.76
N LYS A 84 -4.18 -2.58 -22.94
CA LYS A 84 -3.84 -1.25 -23.45
C LYS A 84 -5.04 -0.30 -23.54
N ALA A 85 -6.26 -0.84 -23.64
CA ALA A 85 -7.48 -0.06 -23.78
C ALA A 85 -7.64 1.04 -22.72
N THR A 86 -7.18 0.80 -21.49
CA THR A 86 -7.23 1.80 -20.39
C THR A 86 -5.88 2.12 -19.76
N ALA A 87 -4.82 1.37 -20.10
CA ALA A 87 -3.50 1.56 -19.50
C ALA A 87 -2.93 2.96 -19.75
N ASN A 88 -2.33 3.54 -18.71
CA ASN A 88 -1.55 4.77 -18.80
C ASN A 88 -0.17 4.51 -19.40
N PHE A 89 0.44 3.37 -19.07
CA PHE A 89 1.73 2.96 -19.62
C PHE A 89 1.86 1.44 -19.72
N ARG A 90 2.75 1.02 -20.62
CA ARG A 90 3.31 -0.33 -20.66
C ARG A 90 4.73 -0.28 -20.13
N LEU A 91 5.07 -1.21 -19.24
CA LEU A 91 6.42 -1.39 -18.72
C LEU A 91 6.94 -2.76 -19.13
N VAL A 92 8.15 -2.79 -19.65
CA VAL A 92 8.88 -4.02 -19.94
C VAL A 92 10.19 -4.01 -19.15
N VAL A 93 10.48 -5.08 -18.42
CA VAL A 93 11.81 -5.32 -17.84
C VAL A 93 12.47 -6.41 -18.65
N LEU A 94 13.67 -6.15 -19.18
CA LEU A 94 14.48 -7.11 -19.92
C LEU A 94 15.90 -7.10 -19.37
N ASN A 95 16.41 -8.26 -18.95
CA ASN A 95 17.74 -8.41 -18.36
C ASN A 95 18.02 -7.34 -17.28
N GLY A 96 17.04 -7.10 -16.40
CA GLY A 96 17.11 -6.10 -15.33
C GLY A 96 16.98 -4.63 -15.78
N THR A 97 16.81 -4.36 -17.07
CA THR A 97 16.64 -3.00 -17.60
C THR A 97 15.16 -2.70 -17.84
N ALA A 98 14.68 -1.57 -17.32
CA ALA A 98 13.31 -1.12 -17.51
C ALA A 98 13.14 -0.29 -18.78
N TYR A 99 12.04 -0.53 -19.50
CA TYR A 99 11.61 0.22 -20.67
C TYR A 99 10.14 0.59 -20.51
N VAL A 100 9.79 1.85 -20.77
CA VAL A 100 8.41 2.33 -20.63
C VAL A 100 7.91 2.93 -21.93
N GLU A 101 6.73 2.48 -22.37
CA GLU A 101 5.94 3.15 -23.40
C GLU A 101 4.76 3.85 -22.70
N GLN A 102 4.80 5.17 -22.64
CA GLN A 102 3.72 5.96 -22.05
C GLN A 102 2.62 6.17 -23.09
N TYR A 103 1.40 5.72 -22.78
CA TYR A 103 0.23 5.93 -23.63
C TYR A 103 -0.49 7.23 -23.29
N GLN A 104 -0.68 7.48 -21.99
CA GLN A 104 -1.36 8.67 -21.48
C GLN A 104 -0.78 9.08 -20.13
N LYS A 105 -0.67 10.38 -19.89
CA LYS A 105 -0.28 10.90 -18.56
C LYS A 105 -1.35 10.54 -17.54
N ALA A 106 -0.92 10.10 -16.36
CA ALA A 106 -1.83 9.88 -15.25
C ALA A 106 -2.33 11.22 -14.67
N PHE A 107 -3.39 11.14 -13.85
CA PHE A 107 -3.76 12.25 -12.98
C PHE A 107 -2.58 12.57 -12.05
N GLN A 108 -2.09 13.81 -12.05
CA GLN A 108 -0.94 14.21 -11.22
C GLN A 108 0.30 13.33 -11.48
N THR A 109 1.20 13.18 -10.52
CA THR A 109 2.46 12.42 -10.65
C THR A 109 2.34 10.92 -10.31
N ARG A 110 1.15 10.34 -10.45
CA ARG A 110 0.91 8.93 -10.09
C ARG A 110 1.76 7.96 -10.91
N ASP A 111 1.76 8.11 -12.22
CA ASP A 111 2.61 7.32 -13.12
C ASP A 111 4.10 7.52 -12.80
N VAL A 112 4.51 8.77 -12.56
CA VAL A 112 5.90 9.12 -12.21
C VAL A 112 6.37 8.38 -10.96
N PHE A 113 5.63 8.43 -9.85
CA PHE A 113 6.08 7.80 -8.60
C PHE A 113 5.88 6.28 -8.58
N THR A 114 4.93 5.75 -9.33
CA THR A 114 4.82 4.29 -9.57
C THR A 114 6.03 3.76 -10.34
N LEU A 115 6.41 4.43 -11.44
CA LEU A 115 7.61 4.08 -12.19
C LEU A 115 8.88 4.25 -11.35
N TRP A 116 8.97 5.34 -10.57
CA TRP A 116 10.07 5.55 -9.63
C TRP A 116 10.22 4.39 -8.64
N GLY A 117 9.11 3.94 -8.06
CA GLY A 117 9.09 2.81 -7.14
C GLY A 117 9.59 1.51 -7.76
N ILE A 118 9.19 1.24 -9.00
CA ILE A 118 9.66 0.06 -9.73
C ILE A 118 11.18 0.14 -10.00
N LEU A 119 11.72 1.32 -10.33
CA LEU A 119 13.16 1.48 -10.46
C LEU A 119 13.88 1.27 -9.13
N GLN A 120 13.30 1.72 -8.01
CA GLN A 120 13.86 1.47 -6.68
C GLN A 120 13.89 -0.02 -6.35
N LEU A 121 12.85 -0.75 -6.73
CA LEU A 121 12.83 -2.21 -6.63
C LEU A 121 13.98 -2.86 -7.42
N LEU A 122 14.18 -2.45 -8.69
CA LEU A 122 15.27 -2.95 -9.53
C LEU A 122 16.65 -2.63 -8.96
N ARG A 123 16.81 -1.48 -8.29
CA ARG A 123 18.03 -1.12 -7.56
C ARG A 123 18.23 -1.93 -6.30
N LYS A 124 17.15 -2.28 -5.59
CA LYS A 124 17.18 -3.08 -4.36
C LYS A 124 17.52 -4.54 -4.66
N TYR A 125 16.98 -5.07 -5.77
CA TYR A 125 17.11 -6.48 -6.16
C TYR A 125 17.61 -6.63 -7.61
N PRO A 126 18.84 -6.17 -7.91
CA PRO A 126 19.37 -6.18 -9.27
C PRO A 126 19.47 -7.61 -9.82
N GLY A 127 18.96 -7.80 -11.03
CA GLY A 127 19.00 -9.09 -11.73
C GLY A 127 18.08 -10.17 -11.16
N LYS A 128 17.27 -9.89 -10.13
CA LYS A 128 16.42 -10.88 -9.46
C LYS A 128 14.97 -10.93 -9.96
N LEU A 129 14.52 -9.92 -10.73
CA LEU A 129 13.22 -9.98 -11.40
C LEU A 129 13.36 -10.69 -12.75
N PRO A 130 12.36 -11.47 -13.18
CA PRO A 130 12.35 -12.06 -14.51
C PRO A 130 12.14 -10.98 -15.58
N ASP A 131 12.40 -11.36 -16.83
CA ASP A 131 11.87 -10.60 -17.96
C ASP A 131 10.35 -10.55 -17.85
N LEU A 132 9.76 -9.35 -17.88
CA LEU A 132 8.32 -9.16 -17.75
C LEU A 132 7.80 -8.03 -18.64
N ASP A 133 6.49 -8.05 -18.89
CA ASP A 133 5.77 -7.12 -19.75
C ASP A 133 4.38 -6.88 -19.18
N LEU A 134 4.12 -5.68 -18.67
CA LEU A 134 2.90 -5.36 -17.96
C LEU A 134 2.24 -4.08 -18.47
N MET A 135 0.92 -4.01 -18.29
CA MET A 135 0.08 -2.84 -18.50
C MET A 135 -0.34 -2.27 -17.15
N PHE A 136 -0.24 -0.95 -16.99
CA PHE A 136 -0.61 -0.29 -15.74
C PHE A 136 -1.61 0.83 -15.99
N ASP A 137 -2.72 0.80 -15.26
CA ASP A 137 -3.73 1.87 -15.23
C ASP A 137 -3.69 2.60 -13.89
N CYS A 138 -3.41 3.90 -13.95
CA CYS A 138 -3.18 4.78 -12.80
C CYS A 138 -4.45 5.50 -12.32
N VAL A 139 -5.63 5.19 -12.90
CA VAL A 139 -6.92 5.78 -12.54
C VAL A 139 -7.49 5.10 -11.27
N ASP A 140 -8.50 5.70 -10.64
CA ASP A 140 -9.05 5.26 -9.35
C ASP A 140 -9.87 3.95 -9.40
N TRP A 141 -10.70 3.71 -10.42
CA TRP A 141 -11.65 2.58 -10.39
C TRP A 141 -11.11 1.34 -11.08
N PRO A 142 -11.16 0.14 -10.49
CA PRO A 142 -10.85 -1.09 -11.20
C PRO A 142 -11.84 -1.35 -12.36
N VAL A 143 -11.37 -1.96 -13.45
CA VAL A 143 -12.13 -2.02 -14.72
C VAL A 143 -12.28 -3.41 -15.32
N ILE A 144 -11.51 -4.40 -14.87
CA ILE A 144 -11.58 -5.76 -15.42
C ILE A 144 -12.68 -6.53 -14.68
N LYS A 145 -13.93 -6.37 -15.10
CA LYS A 145 -15.08 -7.01 -14.42
C LYS A 145 -15.06 -8.52 -14.59
N SER A 146 -15.21 -9.25 -13.49
CA SER A 146 -15.20 -10.71 -13.48
C SER A 146 -16.33 -11.33 -14.30
N ILE A 147 -17.50 -10.67 -14.35
CA ILE A 147 -18.68 -11.12 -15.11
C ILE A 147 -18.41 -11.24 -16.61
N ASP A 148 -17.50 -10.43 -17.16
CA ASP A 148 -17.16 -10.44 -18.59
C ASP A 148 -16.33 -11.67 -18.97
N TYR A 149 -15.79 -12.39 -17.98
CA TYR A 149 -14.86 -13.50 -18.17
C TYR A 149 -15.31 -14.83 -17.53
N GLY A 150 -16.55 -14.91 -17.03
CA GLY A 150 -17.07 -16.09 -16.31
C GLY A 150 -17.91 -17.09 -17.14
N GLY A 151 -18.21 -16.80 -18.41
CA GLY A 151 -19.12 -17.60 -19.24
C GLY A 151 -18.47 -18.74 -20.04
N PRO A 152 -19.26 -19.67 -20.63
CA PRO A 152 -18.75 -20.83 -21.38
C PRO A 152 -17.86 -20.49 -22.60
N ASN A 153 -18.04 -19.30 -23.17
CA ASN A 153 -17.25 -18.78 -24.30
C ASN A 153 -16.42 -17.56 -23.90
N ALA A 154 -16.19 -17.35 -22.61
CA ALA A 154 -15.41 -16.22 -22.13
C ALA A 154 -13.94 -16.37 -22.56
N THR A 155 -13.35 -15.24 -22.94
CA THR A 155 -11.89 -15.17 -23.07
C THR A 155 -11.25 -15.09 -21.69
N THR A 156 -9.95 -15.37 -21.57
CA THR A 156 -9.22 -15.13 -20.33
C THR A 156 -9.07 -13.61 -20.13
N PRO A 157 -9.20 -13.07 -18.90
CA PRO A 157 -9.08 -11.64 -18.64
C PRO A 157 -7.73 -11.06 -19.07
N PRO A 158 -7.67 -9.81 -19.56
CA PRO A 158 -6.41 -9.12 -19.77
C PRO A 158 -5.78 -8.76 -18.42
N PRO A 159 -4.46 -9.00 -18.20
CA PRO A 159 -3.81 -8.62 -16.95
C PRO A 159 -3.55 -7.11 -16.91
N LEU A 160 -4.22 -6.42 -15.99
CA LEU A 160 -4.08 -4.98 -15.80
C LEU A 160 -3.70 -4.68 -14.35
N PHE A 161 -2.56 -4.01 -14.16
CA PHE A 161 -2.14 -3.56 -12.84
C PHE A 161 -2.84 -2.27 -12.45
N ARG A 162 -3.29 -2.21 -11.20
CA ARG A 162 -3.95 -1.05 -10.58
C ARG A 162 -3.63 -0.98 -9.10
N TYR A 163 -4.05 0.09 -8.47
CA TYR A 163 -3.80 0.33 -7.06
C TYR A 163 -4.87 -0.25 -6.11
N CYS A 164 -6.04 -0.63 -6.63
CA CYS A 164 -7.05 -1.39 -5.89
C CYS A 164 -7.84 -2.33 -6.81
N LYS A 165 -8.66 -3.17 -6.19
CA LYS A 165 -9.74 -3.93 -6.83
C LYS A 165 -10.91 -4.09 -5.86
N ASP A 166 -11.99 -4.75 -6.32
CA ASP A 166 -13.06 -5.23 -5.45
C ASP A 166 -13.37 -6.72 -5.73
N ASN A 167 -14.42 -7.26 -5.12
CA ASN A 167 -14.84 -8.65 -5.33
C ASN A 167 -15.42 -8.92 -6.73
N GLU A 168 -15.74 -7.87 -7.49
CA GLU A 168 -16.34 -7.94 -8.82
C GLU A 168 -15.30 -7.71 -9.92
N THR A 169 -14.04 -7.43 -9.58
CA THR A 169 -12.98 -7.15 -10.55
C THR A 169 -11.76 -8.06 -10.43
N LEU A 170 -11.01 -8.16 -11.53
CA LEU A 170 -9.86 -9.05 -11.71
C LEU A 170 -8.55 -8.29 -11.92
N ASP A 171 -8.55 -6.96 -11.73
CA ASP A 171 -7.35 -6.14 -11.74
C ASP A 171 -6.30 -6.66 -10.74
N ILE A 172 -5.02 -6.50 -11.06
CA ILE A 172 -3.88 -6.94 -10.25
C ILE A 172 -3.46 -5.80 -9.35
N VAL A 173 -3.57 -5.99 -8.03
CA VAL A 173 -3.32 -4.91 -7.07
C VAL A 173 -1.83 -4.69 -6.83
N PHE A 174 -1.40 -3.44 -6.95
CA PHE A 174 -0.03 -2.97 -6.79
C PHE A 174 0.03 -1.84 -5.74
N PRO A 175 1.12 -1.71 -4.96
CA PRO A 175 1.28 -0.58 -4.04
C PRO A 175 1.13 0.77 -4.74
N ASP A 176 0.40 1.70 -4.12
CA ASP A 176 0.14 3.01 -4.73
C ASP A 176 1.40 3.89 -4.80
N TRP A 177 1.37 4.90 -5.66
CA TRP A 177 2.49 5.83 -5.88
C TRP A 177 2.91 6.59 -4.60
N SER A 178 1.99 6.75 -3.65
CA SER A 178 2.21 7.59 -2.46
C SER A 178 3.18 6.97 -1.46
N PHE A 179 3.57 5.70 -1.63
CA PHE A 179 4.69 5.13 -0.87
C PHE A 179 6.03 5.83 -1.17
N TRP A 180 6.19 6.39 -2.38
CA TRP A 180 7.38 7.14 -2.76
C TRP A 180 7.18 8.65 -2.75
N GLY A 181 5.94 9.10 -2.61
CA GLY A 181 5.59 10.50 -2.39
C GLY A 181 4.40 10.96 -3.23
N TRP A 182 3.75 12.02 -2.78
CA TRP A 182 2.68 12.68 -3.53
C TRP A 182 2.84 14.22 -3.45
N PRO A 183 3.70 14.79 -4.33
CA PRO A 183 4.08 16.21 -4.33
C PRO A 183 2.93 17.20 -4.35
N GLU A 184 1.88 16.93 -5.13
CA GLU A 184 0.76 17.84 -5.38
C GLU A 184 -0.04 18.14 -4.10
N ILE A 185 0.00 17.22 -3.14
CA ILE A 185 -0.64 17.37 -1.83
C ILE A 185 0.35 17.34 -0.66
N ARG A 186 1.66 17.40 -0.97
CA ARG A 186 2.77 17.47 0.01
C ARG A 186 2.80 16.30 1.00
N VAL A 187 2.41 15.12 0.54
CA VAL A 187 2.58 13.88 1.31
C VAL A 187 3.97 13.34 1.00
N LYS A 188 4.82 13.25 2.03
CA LYS A 188 6.20 12.74 1.95
C LYS A 188 6.23 11.27 1.52
N SER A 189 7.41 10.76 1.18
CA SER A 189 7.59 9.33 1.00
C SER A 189 7.37 8.58 2.32
N TRP A 190 7.15 7.27 2.22
CA TRP A 190 6.58 6.49 3.31
C TRP A 190 7.43 6.46 4.58
N VAL A 191 8.75 6.30 4.46
CA VAL A 191 9.65 6.19 5.62
C VAL A 191 9.60 7.43 6.52
N PRO A 192 9.88 8.65 6.02
CA PRO A 192 9.81 9.84 6.86
C PRO A 192 8.39 10.19 7.30
N LEU A 193 7.37 9.93 6.47
CA LEU A 193 5.98 10.13 6.91
C LEU A 193 5.60 9.21 8.06
N LEU A 194 6.00 7.93 8.01
CA LEU A 194 5.77 6.98 9.08
C LEU A 194 6.48 7.44 10.36
N ASN A 195 7.72 7.94 10.26
CA ASN A 195 8.43 8.52 11.40
C ASN A 195 7.69 9.73 11.97
N ASP A 196 7.24 10.67 11.13
CA ASP A 196 6.44 11.82 11.58
C ASP A 196 5.17 11.36 12.33
N LEU A 197 4.49 10.32 11.83
CA LEU A 197 3.28 9.76 12.45
C LEU A 197 3.59 9.10 13.81
N MET A 198 4.68 8.33 13.90
CA MET A 198 5.12 7.74 15.16
C MET A 198 5.51 8.80 16.19
N GLU A 199 6.19 9.86 15.78
CA GLU A 199 6.46 11.02 16.63
C GLU A 199 5.16 11.71 17.03
N GLY A 200 4.21 11.87 16.09
CA GLY A 200 2.88 12.40 16.33
C GLY A 200 2.14 11.66 17.43
N ASN A 201 2.20 10.34 17.44
CA ASN A 201 1.56 9.50 18.47
C ASN A 201 2.14 9.75 19.87
N GLN A 202 3.42 10.10 19.97
CA GLN A 202 4.10 10.32 21.26
C GLN A 202 3.81 11.70 21.86
N ARG A 203 3.22 12.63 21.11
CA ARG A 203 2.96 14.00 21.58
C ARG A 203 1.87 14.08 22.65
N MET A 204 0.97 13.10 22.70
CA MET A 204 -0.18 13.08 23.59
C MET A 204 -0.56 11.63 23.93
N GLY A 205 -0.69 11.33 25.22
CA GLY A 205 -1.15 10.00 25.64
C GLY A 205 -2.56 9.72 25.15
N TRP A 206 -2.86 8.46 24.79
CA TRP A 206 -4.18 8.09 24.25
C TRP A 206 -5.35 8.55 25.13
N ASP A 207 -5.16 8.49 26.45
CA ASP A 207 -6.17 8.85 27.45
C ASP A 207 -6.46 10.37 27.47
N GLU A 208 -5.51 11.20 27.01
CA GLU A 208 -5.62 12.67 26.91
C GLU A 208 -6.20 13.14 25.57
N ARG A 209 -6.31 12.24 24.59
CA ARG A 209 -6.83 12.57 23.26
C ARG A 209 -8.30 12.93 23.30
N GLU A 210 -8.69 13.79 22.37
CA GLU A 210 -10.08 14.20 22.17
C GLU A 210 -11.00 12.99 21.99
N PRO A 211 -12.07 12.84 22.80
CA PRO A 211 -12.89 11.63 22.84
C PRO A 211 -13.91 11.55 21.69
N HIS A 212 -13.59 12.15 20.55
CA HIS A 212 -14.44 12.25 19.37
C HIS A 212 -13.80 11.58 18.16
N ALA A 213 -14.62 11.10 17.25
CA ALA A 213 -14.19 10.66 15.94
C ALA A 213 -13.83 11.83 15.05
N TYR A 214 -12.71 11.72 14.35
CA TYR A 214 -12.21 12.79 13.48
C TYR A 214 -12.06 12.35 12.04
N TRP A 215 -12.49 13.23 11.13
CA TRP A 215 -12.21 13.13 9.71
C TRP A 215 -11.92 14.51 9.12
N LYS A 216 -10.92 14.59 8.24
CA LYS A 216 -10.66 15.76 7.41
C LYS A 216 -10.28 15.30 6.00
N GLY A 217 -11.00 15.78 4.99
CA GLY A 217 -10.74 15.39 3.61
C GLY A 217 -11.64 16.10 2.61
N ASN A 218 -11.39 15.90 1.32
CA ASN A 218 -12.19 16.50 0.26
C ASN A 218 -13.51 15.72 0.09
N PRO A 219 -14.68 16.33 0.34
CA PRO A 219 -15.97 15.67 0.16
C PRO A 219 -16.44 15.63 -1.29
N GLU A 220 -15.87 16.46 -2.19
CA GLU A 220 -16.34 16.55 -3.58
C GLU A 220 -15.99 15.33 -4.44
N VAL A 221 -15.07 14.46 -3.97
CA VAL A 221 -14.61 13.29 -4.73
C VAL A 221 -15.55 12.09 -4.64
N ALA A 222 -16.50 12.07 -3.70
CA ALA A 222 -17.41 10.94 -3.52
C ALA A 222 -18.68 11.29 -2.73
N GLU A 223 -19.82 10.76 -3.16
CA GLU A 223 -21.11 10.93 -2.47
C GLU A 223 -21.07 10.42 -1.01
N THR A 224 -20.36 9.31 -0.76
CA THR A 224 -20.23 8.77 0.61
C THR A 224 -19.53 9.74 1.58
N ARG A 225 -18.63 10.60 1.08
CA ARG A 225 -17.97 11.65 1.88
C ARG A 225 -18.88 12.85 2.09
N GLN A 226 -19.69 13.21 1.10
CA GLN A 226 -20.73 14.24 1.28
C GLN A 226 -21.74 13.80 2.34
N ASP A 227 -22.13 12.52 2.33
CA ASP A 227 -23.02 11.98 3.34
C ASP A 227 -22.38 11.96 4.74
N LEU A 228 -21.08 11.68 4.86
CA LEU A 228 -20.35 11.73 6.14
C LEU A 228 -20.37 13.14 6.77
N LEU A 229 -20.44 14.21 5.99
CA LEU A 229 -20.55 15.57 6.52
C LEU A 229 -21.80 15.77 7.40
N LYS A 230 -22.88 15.02 7.14
CA LYS A 230 -24.11 15.05 7.95
C LYS A 230 -23.90 14.49 9.37
N CYS A 231 -22.82 13.77 9.60
CA CYS A 231 -22.47 13.24 10.91
C CYS A 231 -21.75 14.27 11.79
N ASN A 232 -21.37 15.43 11.26
CA ASN A 232 -20.76 16.48 12.07
C ASN A 232 -21.75 17.01 13.10
N VAL A 233 -21.24 17.55 14.21
CA VAL A 233 -22.06 18.14 15.27
C VAL A 233 -22.96 19.27 14.74
N SER A 234 -24.21 19.30 15.20
CA SER A 234 -25.18 20.38 15.00
C SER A 234 -25.87 20.75 16.31
N ASP A 235 -26.65 21.82 16.32
CA ASP A 235 -27.45 22.24 17.50
C ASP A 235 -28.47 21.18 17.94
N GLN A 236 -28.85 20.28 17.03
CA GLN A 236 -29.87 19.24 17.29
C GLN A 236 -29.25 17.88 17.63
N GLN A 237 -28.02 17.61 17.20
CA GLN A 237 -27.46 16.27 17.25
C GLN A 237 -25.92 16.29 17.29
N ASP A 238 -25.35 15.58 18.27
CA ASP A 238 -23.93 15.22 18.27
C ASP A 238 -23.78 13.71 18.07
N TRP A 239 -23.20 13.31 16.94
CA TRP A 239 -22.87 11.91 16.64
C TRP A 239 -21.52 11.49 17.22
N GLY A 240 -20.86 12.34 18.00
CA GLY A 240 -19.51 12.11 18.50
C GLY A 240 -18.43 12.29 17.41
N ALA A 241 -18.78 12.91 16.28
CA ALA A 241 -17.89 13.11 15.14
C ALA A 241 -17.54 14.59 14.91
N ARG A 242 -16.30 14.83 14.47
CA ARG A 242 -15.74 16.13 14.08
C ARG A 242 -15.24 15.96 12.65
N VAL A 243 -16.09 16.35 11.70
CA VAL A 243 -15.89 16.11 10.26
C VAL A 243 -15.63 17.43 9.56
N PHE A 244 -14.47 17.56 8.93
CA PHE A 244 -14.00 18.81 8.33
C PHE A 244 -13.79 18.67 6.82
N ALA A 245 -14.55 19.44 6.05
CA ALA A 245 -14.36 19.52 4.61
C ALA A 245 -13.03 20.23 4.28
N GLN A 246 -12.24 19.61 3.42
CA GLN A 246 -10.98 20.13 2.93
C GLN A 246 -11.13 20.60 1.49
N ASP A 247 -11.09 21.92 1.28
CA ASP A 247 -11.02 22.51 -0.05
C ASP A 247 -9.60 22.39 -0.60
N TRP A 248 -9.39 21.47 -1.53
CA TRP A 248 -8.09 21.23 -2.16
C TRP A 248 -7.57 22.44 -2.95
N LYS A 249 -8.44 23.27 -3.55
CA LYS A 249 -8.00 24.48 -4.27
C LYS A 249 -7.42 25.49 -3.28
N LYS A 250 -8.06 25.66 -2.12
CA LYS A 250 -7.57 26.54 -1.05
C LYS A 250 -6.31 25.98 -0.39
N GLU A 251 -6.31 24.69 -0.04
CA GLU A 251 -5.16 24.05 0.62
C GLU A 251 -3.93 24.00 -0.28
N SER A 252 -4.10 23.75 -1.59
CA SER A 252 -3.00 23.80 -2.56
C SER A 252 -2.31 25.17 -2.56
N LYS A 253 -3.08 26.27 -2.56
CA LYS A 253 -2.53 27.64 -2.45
C LYS A 253 -1.85 27.90 -1.11
N ALA A 254 -2.36 27.32 -0.02
CA ALA A 254 -1.77 27.43 1.31
C ALA A 254 -0.59 26.47 1.55
N GLY A 255 -0.31 25.57 0.61
CA GLY A 255 0.71 24.54 0.73
C GLY A 255 0.37 23.47 1.78
N TYR A 256 -0.91 23.13 1.95
CA TYR A 256 -1.41 22.07 2.86
C TYR A 256 -0.96 22.18 4.32
N LYS A 257 -0.54 23.38 4.77
CA LYS A 257 -0.02 23.62 6.12
C LYS A 257 -0.98 23.27 7.25
N THR A 258 -2.30 23.28 6.98
CA THR A 258 -3.32 22.93 7.99
C THR A 258 -3.69 21.44 7.98
N SER A 259 -3.04 20.65 7.12
CA SER A 259 -3.45 19.29 6.77
C SER A 259 -2.32 18.28 6.95
N ASN A 260 -1.33 18.63 7.79
CA ASN A 260 -0.31 17.68 8.23
C ASN A 260 -0.97 16.46 8.86
N LEU A 261 -0.55 15.26 8.47
CA LEU A 261 -1.16 14.00 8.89
C LEU A 261 -0.80 13.65 10.35
N ALA A 262 0.44 13.88 10.77
CA ALA A 262 0.91 13.61 12.14
C ALA A 262 0.23 14.51 13.18
N ASP A 263 -0.11 15.75 12.80
CA ASP A 263 -0.83 16.68 13.68
C ASP A 263 -2.28 16.25 13.94
N GLN A 264 -2.80 15.27 13.21
CA GLN A 264 -4.18 14.78 13.35
C GLN A 264 -4.30 13.57 14.29
N CYS A 265 -3.21 13.03 14.84
CA CYS A 265 -3.22 11.89 15.77
C CYS A 265 -3.60 12.31 17.23
N VAL A 266 -4.44 13.34 17.38
CA VAL A 266 -4.86 13.92 18.67
C VAL A 266 -6.29 13.51 19.08
N HIS A 267 -6.96 12.69 18.26
CA HIS A 267 -8.29 12.16 18.52
C HIS A 267 -8.24 10.68 18.86
N ARG A 268 -9.10 10.21 19.77
CA ARG A 268 -9.19 8.79 20.12
C ARG A 268 -9.63 7.92 18.95
N PHE A 269 -10.45 8.48 18.06
CA PHE A 269 -11.00 7.77 16.90
C PHE A 269 -10.74 8.53 15.60
N LYS A 270 -10.38 7.80 14.55
CA LYS A 270 -10.15 8.34 13.20
C LYS A 270 -11.05 7.62 12.21
N ILE A 271 -11.82 8.38 11.42
CA ILE A 271 -12.73 7.78 10.44
C ILE A 271 -11.98 7.57 9.14
N TYR A 272 -12.11 6.37 8.58
CA TYR A 272 -11.77 6.09 7.20
C TYR A 272 -13.05 5.99 6.37
N VAL A 273 -13.04 6.64 5.21
CA VAL A 273 -14.10 6.55 4.20
C VAL A 273 -13.49 6.68 2.82
N GLU A 274 -13.97 5.84 1.90
CA GLU A 274 -13.55 5.81 0.50
C GLU A 274 -13.70 7.17 -0.19
N GLY A 275 -12.86 7.38 -1.20
CA GLY A 275 -12.97 8.51 -2.13
C GLY A 275 -13.66 8.06 -3.40
N SER A 276 -13.13 8.45 -4.55
CA SER A 276 -13.56 7.90 -5.85
C SER A 276 -13.57 6.36 -5.82
N ALA A 277 -12.51 5.77 -5.28
CA ALA A 277 -12.37 4.34 -4.98
C ALA A 277 -11.70 4.17 -3.59
N TRP A 278 -10.69 3.31 -3.45
CA TRP A 278 -9.88 3.25 -2.23
C TRP A 278 -9.24 4.63 -1.95
N SER A 279 -8.96 4.92 -0.68
CA SER A 279 -8.32 6.17 -0.29
C SER A 279 -6.96 5.91 0.33
N VAL A 280 -5.91 6.56 -0.20
CA VAL A 280 -4.54 6.44 0.31
C VAL A 280 -4.39 6.79 1.79
N SER A 281 -5.39 7.48 2.36
CA SER A 281 -5.44 7.90 3.76
C SER A 281 -5.53 6.73 4.75
N GLU A 282 -5.93 5.53 4.30
CA GLU A 282 -6.14 4.37 5.17
C GLU A 282 -4.90 4.06 6.01
N LYS A 283 -3.74 3.89 5.35
CA LYS A 283 -2.46 3.62 6.04
C LYS A 283 -2.03 4.72 7.00
N TYR A 284 -2.35 5.99 6.70
CA TYR A 284 -2.03 7.12 7.58
C TYR A 284 -2.94 7.16 8.82
N ILE A 285 -4.22 6.78 8.64
CA ILE A 285 -5.20 6.70 9.72
C ILE A 285 -4.84 5.55 10.67
N LEU A 286 -4.54 4.38 10.12
CA LEU A 286 -4.14 3.19 10.88
C LEU A 286 -2.85 3.44 11.69
N ALA A 287 -1.96 4.30 11.22
CA ALA A 287 -0.71 4.64 11.91
C ALA A 287 -0.89 5.48 13.19
N CYS A 288 -2.05 6.11 13.43
CA CYS A 288 -2.18 7.16 14.46
C CYS A 288 -2.39 6.66 15.92
N ASP A 289 -2.27 5.37 16.27
CA ASP A 289 -2.69 4.79 17.58
C ASP A 289 -4.17 5.07 17.95
N SER A 290 -4.92 5.75 17.09
CA SER A 290 -6.35 6.00 17.22
C SER A 290 -7.11 4.76 16.78
N VAL A 291 -8.28 4.53 17.37
CA VAL A 291 -9.19 3.53 16.84
C VAL A 291 -9.63 3.95 15.44
N THR A 292 -9.34 3.10 14.45
CA THR A 292 -9.80 3.34 13.08
C THR A 292 -11.26 2.94 12.97
N LEU A 293 -12.15 3.90 12.75
CA LEU A 293 -13.54 3.68 12.40
C LEU A 293 -13.62 3.51 10.88
N LEU A 294 -13.60 2.26 10.42
CA LEU A 294 -13.55 1.91 9.01
C LEU A 294 -14.98 1.83 8.46
N VAL A 295 -15.43 2.85 7.71
CA VAL A 295 -16.65 2.73 6.89
C VAL A 295 -16.41 1.60 5.91
N GLN A 296 -17.21 0.53 6.02
CA GLN A 296 -16.95 -0.73 5.33
C GLN A 296 -16.60 -0.48 3.85
N PRO A 297 -15.37 -0.79 3.44
CA PRO A 297 -14.89 -0.44 2.13
C PRO A 297 -15.47 -1.40 1.09
N ARG A 298 -15.66 -0.89 -0.13
CA ARG A 298 -15.91 -1.70 -1.33
C ARG A 298 -14.58 -2.21 -1.91
N TYR A 299 -13.58 -1.34 -1.93
CA TYR A 299 -12.29 -1.58 -2.55
C TYR A 299 -11.25 -2.00 -1.53
N PHE A 300 -10.33 -2.84 -1.97
CA PHE A 300 -9.16 -3.18 -1.18
C PHE A 300 -7.88 -2.94 -1.98
N ASP A 301 -6.84 -2.51 -1.25
CA ASP A 301 -5.49 -2.40 -1.76
C ASP A 301 -4.70 -3.68 -1.42
N PHE A 302 -3.39 -3.64 -1.62
CA PHE A 302 -2.54 -4.83 -1.49
C PHE A 302 -2.43 -5.37 -0.05
N PHE A 303 -2.65 -4.54 0.98
CA PHE A 303 -2.51 -4.95 2.37
C PHE A 303 -3.86 -5.05 3.11
N THR A 304 -4.87 -4.28 2.70
CA THR A 304 -6.08 -4.08 3.52
C THR A 304 -6.92 -5.33 3.72
N ARG A 305 -6.84 -6.33 2.83
CA ARG A 305 -7.52 -7.63 3.01
C ARG A 305 -7.08 -8.43 4.23
N SER A 306 -5.93 -8.09 4.83
CA SER A 306 -5.46 -8.73 6.08
C SER A 306 -5.79 -7.94 7.34
N LEU A 307 -6.43 -6.78 7.21
CA LEU A 307 -7.01 -6.09 8.35
C LEU A 307 -8.17 -6.92 8.91
N LYS A 308 -8.34 -6.88 10.23
CA LYS A 308 -9.29 -7.73 10.96
C LYS A 308 -10.21 -6.83 11.77
N PRO A 309 -11.55 -6.90 11.57
CA PRO A 309 -12.48 -6.16 12.40
C PRO A 309 -12.31 -6.53 13.87
N LEU A 310 -12.48 -5.56 14.76
CA LEU A 310 -12.29 -5.65 16.22
C LEU A 310 -10.85 -5.93 16.69
N GLN A 311 -9.90 -6.16 15.79
CA GLN A 311 -8.48 -6.22 16.09
C GLN A 311 -7.74 -4.97 15.59
N HIS A 312 -7.88 -4.65 14.31
CA HIS A 312 -7.19 -3.52 13.67
C HIS A 312 -8.11 -2.31 13.47
N TYR A 313 -9.43 -2.50 13.47
CA TYR A 313 -10.38 -1.42 13.24
C TYR A 313 -11.77 -1.75 13.77
N TRP A 314 -12.60 -0.72 13.95
CA TRP A 314 -14.03 -0.84 14.24
C TRP A 314 -14.84 -0.65 12.95
N PRO A 315 -15.67 -1.63 12.53
CA PRO A 315 -16.47 -1.52 11.31
C PRO A 315 -17.64 -0.53 11.46
N ILE A 316 -17.87 0.29 10.44
CA ILE A 316 -18.96 1.27 10.37
C ILE A 316 -19.85 0.97 9.16
N LYS A 317 -21.18 0.95 9.37
CA LYS A 317 -22.15 0.71 8.30
C LYS A 317 -22.13 1.85 7.28
N PRO A 318 -22.00 1.57 5.97
CA PRO A 318 -21.98 2.63 4.97
C PRO A 318 -23.32 3.35 4.87
N ASN A 319 -24.45 2.66 5.04
CA ASN A 319 -25.79 3.23 4.87
C ASN A 319 -26.36 3.88 6.15
N ASP A 320 -25.68 3.75 7.29
CA ASP A 320 -26.14 4.29 8.59
C ASP A 320 -24.99 4.88 9.42
N LYS A 321 -24.01 5.44 8.70
CA LYS A 321 -22.70 5.81 9.22
C LYS A 321 -22.74 6.69 10.47
N CYS A 322 -23.63 7.67 10.57
CA CYS A 322 -23.66 8.57 11.73
C CYS A 322 -24.07 7.86 13.03
N ARG A 323 -25.08 6.98 12.97
CA ARG A 323 -25.48 6.17 14.12
C ARG A 323 -24.42 5.14 14.50
N SER A 324 -23.81 4.50 13.50
CA SER A 324 -22.72 3.55 13.74
C SER A 324 -21.48 4.22 14.35
N ILE A 325 -21.13 5.45 13.90
CA ILE A 325 -20.05 6.23 14.49
C ILE A 325 -20.37 6.59 15.94
N LYS A 326 -21.59 7.04 16.24
CA LYS A 326 -22.00 7.37 17.62
C LYS A 326 -21.88 6.17 18.54
N HIS A 327 -22.37 5.01 18.11
CA HIS A 327 -22.22 3.77 18.87
C HIS A 327 -20.75 3.42 19.12
N ALA A 328 -19.91 3.48 18.08
CA ALA A 328 -18.48 3.17 18.19
C ALA A 328 -17.74 4.10 19.15
N VAL A 329 -18.02 5.41 19.08
CA VAL A 329 -17.41 6.44 19.95
C VAL A 329 -17.86 6.25 21.41
N ASP A 330 -19.15 6.05 21.65
CA ASP A 330 -19.67 5.81 23.00
C ASP A 330 -19.11 4.52 23.61
N TRP A 331 -19.06 3.45 22.81
CA TRP A 331 -18.47 2.18 23.22
C TRP A 331 -16.99 2.35 23.56
N GLY A 332 -16.19 2.94 22.67
CA GLY A 332 -14.75 3.05 22.89
C GLY A 332 -14.36 3.99 24.04
N ASN A 333 -15.18 5.01 24.32
CA ASN A 333 -14.96 5.89 25.47
C ASN A 333 -15.31 5.22 26.81
N THR A 334 -16.18 4.20 26.80
CA THR A 334 -16.54 3.39 27.98
C THR A 334 -15.68 2.13 28.12
N HIS A 335 -15.07 1.65 27.04
CA HIS A 335 -14.18 0.47 26.95
C HIS A 335 -12.77 0.91 26.52
N GLN A 336 -12.16 1.79 27.32
CA GLN A 336 -10.94 2.49 26.94
C GLN A 336 -9.74 1.55 26.74
N GLN A 337 -9.63 0.48 27.53
CA GLN A 337 -8.53 -0.47 27.40
C GLN A 337 -8.59 -1.21 26.07
N GLU A 338 -9.77 -1.69 25.70
CA GLU A 338 -10.03 -2.40 24.45
C GLU A 338 -9.88 -1.48 23.23
N ALA A 339 -10.41 -0.26 23.32
CA ALA A 339 -10.26 0.76 22.28
C ALA A 339 -8.77 1.11 22.06
N LYS A 340 -8.03 1.37 23.14
CA LYS A 340 -6.58 1.66 23.06
C LYS A 340 -5.79 0.48 22.48
N ALA A 341 -6.11 -0.75 22.88
CA ALA A 341 -5.48 -1.95 22.32
C ALA A 341 -5.74 -2.10 20.82
N MET A 342 -6.96 -1.81 20.36
CA MET A 342 -7.32 -1.87 18.93
C MET A 342 -6.57 -0.82 18.11
N GLY A 343 -6.53 0.44 18.58
CA GLY A 343 -5.77 1.50 17.90
C GLY A 343 -4.27 1.19 17.82
N LYS A 344 -3.71 0.63 18.89
CA LYS A 344 -2.31 0.20 18.95
C LYS A 344 -2.02 -1.01 18.05
N ALA A 345 -2.91 -2.00 17.98
CA ALA A 345 -2.73 -3.14 17.08
C ALA A 345 -2.73 -2.70 15.60
N ALA A 346 -3.54 -1.70 15.24
CA ALA A 346 -3.56 -1.11 13.91
C ALA A 346 -2.23 -0.44 13.55
N SER A 347 -1.69 0.38 14.44
CA SER A 347 -0.44 1.10 14.20
C SER A 347 0.78 0.17 14.23
N GLU A 348 0.77 -0.87 15.08
CA GLU A 348 1.78 -1.92 15.09
C GLU A 348 1.81 -2.68 13.76
N PHE A 349 0.64 -3.05 13.21
CA PHE A 349 0.55 -3.63 11.86
C PHE A 349 1.19 -2.71 10.80
N ILE A 350 0.87 -1.41 10.82
CA ILE A 350 1.46 -0.46 9.85
C ILE A 350 2.98 -0.33 10.03
N LYS A 351 3.45 -0.27 11.26
CA LYS A 351 4.86 -0.06 11.58
C LYS A 351 5.73 -1.28 11.25
N GLU A 352 5.26 -2.47 11.60
CA GLU A 352 6.05 -3.69 11.52
C GLU A 352 5.81 -4.44 10.20
N ASP A 353 4.55 -4.50 9.74
CA ASP A 353 4.16 -5.29 8.57
C ASP A 353 4.03 -4.44 7.29
N LEU A 354 3.87 -3.12 7.37
CA LEU A 354 3.80 -2.23 6.20
C LEU A 354 5.04 -1.34 6.02
N LYS A 355 6.18 -1.70 6.62
CA LYS A 355 7.46 -0.99 6.38
C LYS A 355 7.89 -1.05 4.92
N ILE A 356 8.68 -0.07 4.47
CA ILE A 356 9.07 0.06 3.05
C ILE A 356 9.76 -1.19 2.49
N ASP A 357 10.48 -1.95 3.32
CA ASP A 357 11.10 -3.21 2.89
C ASP A 357 10.05 -4.24 2.47
N TYR A 358 8.94 -4.37 3.20
CA TYR A 358 7.84 -5.27 2.81
C TYR A 358 7.01 -4.73 1.65
N VAL A 359 6.99 -3.41 1.41
CA VAL A 359 6.42 -2.86 0.17
C VAL A 359 7.24 -3.33 -1.03
N TYR A 360 8.57 -3.22 -0.97
CA TYR A 360 9.44 -3.72 -2.03
C TYR A 360 9.38 -5.25 -2.16
N ASP A 361 9.34 -6.00 -1.06
CA ASP A 361 9.21 -7.46 -1.13
C ASP A 361 7.87 -7.89 -1.73
N TYR A 362 6.78 -7.17 -1.44
CA TYR A 362 5.48 -7.44 -2.07
C TYR A 362 5.55 -7.23 -3.58
N MET A 363 6.12 -6.10 -4.02
CA MET A 363 6.34 -5.84 -5.45
C MET A 363 7.25 -6.90 -6.09
N PHE A 364 8.30 -7.30 -5.38
CA PHE A 364 9.23 -8.36 -5.83
C PHE A 364 8.48 -9.66 -6.12
N HIS A 365 7.71 -10.15 -5.14
CA HIS A 365 6.97 -11.41 -5.27
C HIS A 365 5.88 -11.32 -6.32
N LEU A 366 5.09 -10.24 -6.32
CA LEU A 366 4.03 -10.02 -7.30
C LEU A 366 4.58 -10.03 -8.73
N LEU A 367 5.65 -9.28 -9.00
CA LEU A 367 6.23 -9.20 -10.34
C LEU A 367 6.96 -10.49 -10.75
N ASN A 368 7.57 -11.20 -9.81
CA ASN A 368 8.17 -12.52 -10.07
C ASN A 368 7.11 -13.56 -10.44
N GLU A 369 6.04 -13.68 -9.65
CA GLU A 369 4.96 -14.63 -9.93
C GLU A 369 4.21 -14.25 -11.21
N TYR A 370 3.97 -12.95 -11.44
CA TYR A 370 3.40 -12.47 -12.69
C TYR A 370 4.26 -12.84 -13.91
N GLY A 371 5.57 -12.59 -13.85
CA GLY A 371 6.49 -12.86 -14.95
C GLY A 371 6.53 -14.35 -15.33
N LYS A 372 6.41 -15.26 -14.36
CA LYS A 372 6.33 -16.73 -14.61
C LYS A 372 5.10 -17.15 -15.40
N LEU A 373 4.03 -16.35 -15.41
CA LEU A 373 2.79 -16.65 -16.11
C LEU A 373 2.86 -16.28 -17.60
N LEU A 374 3.83 -15.46 -18.03
CA LEU A 374 3.99 -15.07 -19.42
C LEU A 374 4.31 -16.28 -20.31
N ARG A 375 3.55 -16.43 -21.41
CA ARG A 375 3.69 -17.51 -22.40
C ARG A 375 4.42 -17.08 -23.67
N TYR A 376 5.10 -15.95 -23.60
CA TYR A 376 5.90 -15.39 -24.69
C TYR A 376 7.14 -14.72 -24.09
N LYS A 377 8.15 -14.49 -24.91
CA LYS A 377 9.32 -13.72 -24.52
C LYS A 377 9.04 -12.23 -24.71
N PRO A 378 9.09 -11.40 -23.65
CA PRO A 378 8.95 -9.96 -23.79
C PRO A 378 9.96 -9.35 -24.77
N THR A 379 9.56 -8.28 -25.44
CA THR A 379 10.41 -7.50 -26.34
C THR A 379 10.17 -6.02 -26.10
N VAL A 380 11.20 -5.18 -26.29
CA VAL A 380 11.06 -3.72 -26.15
C VAL A 380 10.03 -3.20 -27.18
N PRO A 381 8.93 -2.57 -26.74
CA PRO A 381 7.96 -1.96 -27.65
C PRO A 381 8.62 -0.84 -28.48
N LYS A 382 8.15 -0.64 -29.71
CA LYS A 382 8.77 0.29 -30.67
C LYS A 382 8.91 1.72 -30.13
N ASN A 383 7.94 2.20 -29.35
CA ASN A 383 7.96 3.56 -28.80
C ASN A 383 8.38 3.61 -27.32
N ALA A 384 8.86 2.50 -26.77
CA ALA A 384 9.35 2.48 -25.41
C ALA A 384 10.71 3.17 -25.29
N VAL A 385 10.93 3.86 -24.18
CA VAL A 385 12.22 4.47 -23.82
C VAL A 385 12.83 3.72 -22.65
N GLU A 386 14.16 3.59 -22.65
CA GLU A 386 14.90 3.06 -21.49
C GLU A 386 14.70 3.98 -20.29
N LEU A 387 14.44 3.38 -19.12
CA LEU A 387 14.14 4.09 -17.89
C LEU A 387 15.16 3.73 -16.80
N CYS A 388 15.71 4.74 -16.14
CA CYS A 388 16.61 4.59 -14.99
C CYS A 388 16.36 5.69 -13.95
N SER A 389 16.92 5.53 -12.75
CA SER A 389 16.72 6.52 -11.69
C SER A 389 17.29 7.90 -12.06
N GLU A 390 18.39 7.96 -12.80
CA GLU A 390 18.96 9.20 -13.32
C GLU A 390 18.00 9.92 -14.27
N SER A 391 17.40 9.20 -15.21
CA SER A 391 16.52 9.80 -16.22
C SER A 391 15.26 10.41 -15.61
N MET A 392 14.87 9.98 -14.41
CA MET A 392 13.76 10.56 -13.65
C MET A 392 14.22 11.64 -12.67
N ALA A 393 15.18 11.32 -11.80
CA ALA A 393 15.52 12.17 -10.66
C ALA A 393 16.48 13.31 -11.03
N CYS A 394 17.38 13.16 -12.01
CA CYS A 394 18.32 14.24 -12.35
C CYS A 394 17.62 15.49 -12.94
N PRO A 395 16.65 15.38 -13.87
CA PRO A 395 15.91 16.54 -14.35
C PRO A 395 14.82 17.04 -13.39
N ALA A 396 14.46 16.27 -12.36
CA ALA A 396 13.41 16.63 -11.41
C ALA A 396 13.78 17.88 -10.58
N LYS A 397 12.77 18.66 -10.18
CA LYS A 397 12.92 19.87 -9.37
C LYS A 397 11.87 19.92 -8.26
N GLY A 398 12.14 20.71 -7.22
CA GLY A 398 11.24 20.91 -6.08
C GLY A 398 10.85 19.58 -5.41
N LEU A 399 9.61 19.49 -4.96
CA LEU A 399 9.11 18.33 -4.20
C LEU A 399 9.24 17.00 -4.95
N ASN A 400 9.18 17.00 -6.29
CA ASN A 400 9.41 15.77 -7.07
C ASN A 400 10.84 15.26 -6.84
N LYS A 401 11.83 16.15 -6.88
CA LYS A 401 13.23 15.81 -6.62
C LYS A 401 13.41 15.39 -5.17
N ASP A 402 12.86 16.16 -4.24
CA ASP A 402 13.01 15.92 -2.81
C ASP A 402 12.51 14.52 -2.44
N TYR A 403 11.30 14.16 -2.86
CA TYR A 403 10.72 12.84 -2.55
C TYR A 403 11.39 11.69 -3.29
N MET A 404 11.87 11.89 -4.52
CA MET A 404 12.69 10.89 -5.20
C MET A 404 13.99 10.63 -4.43
N MET A 405 14.71 11.68 -4.03
CA MET A 405 15.97 11.51 -3.28
C MET A 405 15.74 10.94 -1.88
N GLU A 406 14.64 11.30 -1.22
CA GLU A 406 14.22 10.80 0.08
C GLU A 406 13.91 9.29 0.05
N SER A 407 13.32 8.82 -1.05
CA SER A 407 12.95 7.40 -1.26
C SER A 407 13.94 6.61 -2.11
N LEU A 408 15.11 7.18 -2.43
CA LEU A 408 16.14 6.54 -3.24
C LEU A 408 16.71 5.32 -2.53
N VAL A 409 16.57 4.15 -3.14
CA VAL A 409 17.29 2.95 -2.71
C VAL A 409 18.76 3.14 -3.01
N LYS A 410 19.56 3.23 -1.95
CA LYS A 410 20.99 3.58 -2.04
C LYS A 410 21.83 2.53 -2.75
N GLY A 411 21.41 1.28 -2.77
CA GLY A 411 22.10 0.21 -3.49
C GLY A 411 21.44 -1.14 -3.27
N PRO A 412 22.04 -2.23 -3.77
CA PRO A 412 21.50 -3.57 -3.65
C PRO A 412 21.28 -3.96 -2.18
N SER A 413 20.22 -4.71 -1.90
CA SER A 413 20.00 -5.28 -0.58
C SER A 413 21.05 -6.34 -0.27
N VAL A 414 21.59 -6.33 0.95
CA VAL A 414 22.45 -7.41 1.47
C VAL A 414 21.65 -8.61 1.97
N THR A 415 20.35 -8.43 2.15
CA THR A 415 19.40 -9.48 2.52
C THR A 415 18.50 -9.84 1.35
N SER A 416 18.10 -11.11 1.29
CA SER A 416 17.09 -11.56 0.33
C SER A 416 15.68 -11.15 0.77
N PRO A 417 14.74 -10.99 -0.19
CA PRO A 417 13.33 -10.74 0.11
C PRO A 417 12.80 -11.77 1.11
N CYS A 418 11.82 -11.38 1.93
CA CYS A 418 11.13 -12.32 2.83
C CYS A 418 10.56 -13.53 2.06
N THR A 419 10.32 -14.63 2.77
CA THR A 419 9.70 -15.82 2.16
C THR A 419 8.18 -15.64 2.09
N MET A 420 7.62 -15.63 0.88
CA MET A 420 6.18 -15.50 0.68
C MET A 420 5.46 -16.75 1.19
N PRO A 421 4.44 -16.61 2.05
CA PRO A 421 3.63 -17.73 2.51
C PRO A 421 2.89 -18.45 1.36
N PRO A 422 2.59 -19.76 1.53
CA PRO A 422 1.83 -20.50 0.53
C PRO A 422 0.39 -19.96 0.39
N PRO A 423 -0.29 -20.22 -0.74
CA PRO A 423 -1.69 -19.83 -0.91
C PRO A 423 -2.56 -20.43 0.20
N TYR A 424 -3.68 -19.77 0.47
CA TYR A 424 -4.69 -20.37 1.35
C TYR A 424 -5.25 -21.63 0.71
N ASP A 425 -5.42 -22.70 1.48
CA ASP A 425 -6.33 -23.75 1.06
C ASP A 425 -7.79 -23.22 1.11
N PRO A 426 -8.72 -23.80 0.33
CA PRO A 426 -10.08 -23.29 0.26
C PRO A 426 -10.83 -23.25 1.59
N ALA A 427 -10.51 -24.13 2.55
CA ALA A 427 -11.17 -24.14 3.85
C ALA A 427 -10.64 -23.00 4.74
N SER A 428 -9.31 -22.83 4.79
CA SER A 428 -8.69 -21.72 5.53
C SER A 428 -9.13 -20.35 5.01
N LEU A 429 -9.21 -20.17 3.69
CA LEU A 429 -9.70 -18.92 3.10
C LEU A 429 -11.16 -18.64 3.49
N ARG A 430 -12.04 -19.64 3.40
CA ARG A 430 -13.44 -19.50 3.82
C ARG A 430 -13.55 -19.18 5.31
N ASN A 431 -12.73 -19.81 6.14
CA ASN A 431 -12.73 -19.54 7.57
C ASN A 431 -12.30 -18.10 7.88
N LEU A 432 -11.21 -17.62 7.27
CA LEU A 432 -10.76 -16.24 7.42
C LEU A 432 -11.87 -15.23 7.04
N LEU A 433 -12.51 -15.44 5.89
CA LEU A 433 -13.59 -14.57 5.42
C LEU A 433 -14.81 -14.64 6.36
N SER A 434 -15.16 -15.84 6.83
CA SER A 434 -16.28 -16.02 7.76
C SER A 434 -16.00 -15.39 9.13
N GLU A 435 -14.78 -15.49 9.65
CA GLU A 435 -14.38 -14.84 10.91
C GLU A 435 -14.53 -13.31 10.81
N GLN A 436 -14.06 -12.72 9.71
CA GLN A 436 -14.24 -11.28 9.46
C GLN A 436 -15.72 -10.89 9.38
N GLU A 437 -16.53 -11.66 8.65
CA GLU A 437 -17.97 -11.41 8.52
C GLU A 437 -18.70 -11.55 9.87
N ASN A 438 -18.32 -12.55 10.68
CA ASN A 438 -18.90 -12.78 12.00
C ASN A 438 -18.57 -11.65 12.98
N SER A 439 -17.34 -11.13 12.98
CA SER A 439 -16.97 -9.97 13.80
C SER A 439 -17.77 -8.72 13.42
N ILE A 440 -18.04 -8.52 12.12
CA ILE A 440 -18.91 -7.43 11.65
C ILE A 440 -20.35 -7.61 12.15
N LYS A 441 -20.92 -8.82 11.99
CA LYS A 441 -22.28 -9.13 12.49
C LYS A 441 -22.40 -8.93 13.99
N GLN A 442 -21.37 -9.27 14.76
CA GLN A 442 -21.33 -9.04 16.20
C GLN A 442 -21.45 -7.55 16.55
N VAL A 443 -20.74 -6.66 15.83
CA VAL A 443 -20.86 -5.20 16.01
C VAL A 443 -22.26 -4.72 15.64
N ASP A 444 -22.86 -5.27 14.59
CA ASP A 444 -24.23 -4.93 14.20
C ASP A 444 -25.25 -5.27 15.28
N GLU A 445 -25.08 -6.40 15.97
CA GLU A 445 -25.92 -6.80 17.10
C GLU A 445 -25.71 -5.90 18.33
N TRP A 446 -24.47 -5.51 18.63
CA TRP A 446 -24.17 -4.55 19.70
C TRP A 446 -24.81 -3.20 19.42
N GLU A 447 -24.71 -2.70 18.19
CA GLU A 447 -25.30 -1.44 17.77
C GLU A 447 -26.83 -1.47 17.89
N LYS A 448 -27.45 -2.58 17.47
CA LYS A 448 -28.89 -2.76 17.58
C LYS A 448 -29.34 -2.66 19.04
N LYS A 449 -28.68 -3.38 19.96
CA LYS A 449 -28.97 -3.34 21.40
C LYS A 449 -28.75 -1.95 21.99
N PHE A 450 -27.68 -1.27 21.57
CA PHE A 450 -27.38 0.11 21.99
C PHE A 450 -28.54 1.06 21.67
N TRP A 451 -29.07 1.03 20.43
CA TRP A 451 -30.19 1.89 20.04
C TRP A 451 -31.54 1.46 20.62
N GLU A 452 -31.76 0.17 20.88
CA GLU A 452 -32.95 -0.31 21.58
C GLU A 452 -33.00 0.24 23.02
N ASN A 453 -31.85 0.27 23.70
CA ASN A 453 -31.76 0.79 25.07
C ASN A 453 -31.91 2.31 25.18
N GLN A 454 -31.66 3.07 24.11
CA GLN A 454 -31.85 4.53 24.09
C GLN A 454 -33.28 4.99 23.73
N LYS A 455 -34.14 4.05 23.29
CA LYS A 455 -35.56 4.33 23.01
C LYS A 455 -36.45 4.20 24.25
N VAL A 456 -35.88 3.76 25.36
CA VAL A 456 -36.48 3.75 26.71
C VAL A 456 -36.03 5.01 27.44
#